data_AF-A0A7X8HVG4-F1
#
_entry.id   AF-A0A7X8HVG4-F1
#
_cell.length_a   1.000
_cell.length_b   1.000
_cell.length_c   1.000
_cell.angle_alpha   90.00
_cell.angle_beta   90.00
_cell.angle_gamma   90.00
#
_symmetry.space_group_name_H-M   'P 1'
#
loop_
_entity.id
_entity.type
_entity.pdbx_description
1 polymer ?
#
loop_
_entity_poly.entity_id
_entity_poly.type
_entity_poly.pdbx_seq_one_letter_code
_entity_poly.pdbx_strand_id
1 'polypeptide(L)'
;MIKFKIFTWIFALGAFISIFNFYLSFVRYPIFCLLRKKEFYKFSSGIPLFGNIFNLVSIIAFWGTKRAILAAVFLLIDTGGLLWFAYSMLDQYFKKQKDEKQNP
;
A
#
# COMPACT_ATOMS: atom_id res chain seq x y z
N MET A 1 -26.96 6.36 -14.21
CA MET A 1 -26.49 4.96 -14.17
C MET A 1 -24.99 4.76 -14.47
N ILE A 2 -24.40 5.42 -15.48
CA ILE A 2 -22.99 5.22 -15.88
C ILE A 2 -21.97 5.63 -14.79
N LYS A 3 -22.20 6.76 -14.10
CA LYS A 3 -21.33 7.25 -13.01
C LYS A 3 -21.14 6.21 -11.90
N PHE A 4 -22.21 5.49 -11.53
CA PHE A 4 -22.17 4.50 -10.45
C PHE A 4 -21.36 3.25 -10.81
N LYS A 5 -21.34 2.86 -12.11
CA LYS A 5 -20.52 1.75 -12.59
C LYS A 5 -19.04 2.08 -12.54
N ILE A 6 -18.64 3.29 -12.93
CA ILE A 6 -17.24 3.75 -12.88
C ILE A 6 -16.69 3.69 -11.46
N PHE A 7 -17.42 4.20 -10.46
CA PHE A 7 -16.97 4.13 -9.07
C PHE A 7 -16.89 2.70 -8.53
N THR A 8 -17.73 1.79 -9.02
CA THR A 8 -17.66 0.38 -8.64
C THR A 8 -16.39 -0.28 -9.18
N TRP A 9 -15.99 0.05 -10.42
CA TRP A 9 -14.72 -0.41 -10.98
C TRP A 9 -13.50 0.18 -10.26
N ILE A 10 -13.54 1.48 -9.90
CA ILE A 10 -12.49 2.12 -9.12
C ILE A 10 -12.33 1.43 -7.76
N PHE A 11 -13.45 1.12 -7.08
CA PHE A 11 -13.42 0.38 -5.82
C PHE A 11 -12.83 -1.02 -5.98
N ALA A 12 -13.23 -1.77 -7.02
CA ALA A 12 -12.71 -3.11 -7.27
C ALA A 12 -11.20 -3.10 -7.57
N LEU A 13 -10.73 -2.12 -8.36
CA LEU A 13 -9.31 -1.94 -8.65
C LEU A 13 -8.53 -1.53 -7.41
N GLY A 14 -9.05 -0.59 -6.62
CA GLY A 14 -8.44 -0.18 -5.35
C GLY A 14 -8.28 -1.36 -4.38
N ALA A 15 -9.36 -2.13 -4.19
CA ALA A 15 -9.32 -3.33 -3.35
C ALA A 15 -8.34 -4.39 -3.87
N PHE A 16 -8.33 -4.65 -5.18
CA PHE A 16 -7.41 -5.61 -5.79
C PHE A 16 -5.96 -5.20 -5.60
N ILE A 17 -5.63 -3.93 -5.87
CA ILE A 17 -4.26 -3.40 -5.72
C ILE A 17 -3.83 -3.48 -4.25
N SER A 18 -4.69 -3.09 -3.30
CA SER A 18 -4.34 -3.15 -1.87
C SER A 18 -4.14 -4.57 -1.37
N ILE A 19 -4.97 -5.53 -1.79
CA ILE A 19 -4.77 -6.96 -1.45
C ILE A 19 -3.49 -7.49 -2.09
N PHE A 20 -3.22 -7.13 -3.34
CA PHE A 20 -2.01 -7.55 -4.04
C PHE A 20 -0.75 -6.97 -3.40
N ASN A 21 -0.78 -5.72 -2.96
CA ASN A 21 0.31 -5.09 -2.20
C ASN A 21 0.51 -5.74 -0.84
N PHE A 22 -0.58 -6.06 -0.13
CA PHE A 22 -0.51 -6.80 1.12
C PHE A 22 0.14 -8.17 0.90
N TYR A 23 -0.26 -8.88 -0.16
CA TYR A 23 0.36 -10.16 -0.53
C TYR A 23 1.86 -10.01 -0.81
N LEU A 24 2.26 -9.03 -1.64
CA LEU A 24 3.67 -8.80 -1.97
C LEU A 24 4.51 -8.41 -0.75
N SER A 25 3.94 -7.64 0.19
CA SER A 25 4.68 -7.10 1.34
C SER A 25 4.76 -8.10 2.49
N PHE A 26 3.66 -8.78 2.81
CA PHE A 26 3.55 -9.60 4.02
C PHE A 26 3.49 -11.10 3.76
N VAL A 27 2.89 -11.53 2.65
CA VAL A 27 2.64 -12.97 2.41
C VAL A 27 3.75 -13.58 1.55
N ARG A 28 4.32 -12.83 0.61
CA ARG A 28 5.38 -13.31 -0.28
C ARG A 28 6.64 -13.70 0.48
N TYR A 29 7.05 -12.90 1.47
CA TYR A 29 8.24 -13.18 2.27
C TYR A 29 8.16 -14.49 3.08
N PRO A 30 7.13 -14.75 3.89
CA PRO A 30 7.01 -16.02 4.61
C PRO A 30 6.83 -17.21 3.67
N ILE A 31 6.07 -17.07 2.58
CA ILE A 31 5.99 -18.12 1.54
C ILE A 31 7.38 -18.41 0.96
N PHE A 32 8.17 -17.38 0.64
CA PHE A 32 9.53 -17.54 0.15
C PHE A 32 10.44 -18.25 1.17
N CYS A 33 10.38 -17.86 2.45
CA CYS A 33 11.10 -18.50 3.54
C CYS A 33 10.71 -19.97 3.75
N LEU A 34 9.44 -20.32 3.54
CA LEU A 34 8.95 -21.69 3.65
C LEU A 34 9.36 -22.55 2.44
N LEU A 35 9.45 -21.96 1.24
CA LEU A 35 9.69 -22.69 0.00
C LEU A 35 11.17 -22.84 -0.40
N ARG A 36 12.10 -21.96 0.00
CA ARG A 36 13.53 -22.14 -0.36
C ARG A 36 14.54 -21.56 0.65
N LYS A 37 15.71 -22.22 0.71
CA LYS A 37 16.82 -22.00 1.66
C LYS A 37 18.09 -21.32 1.10
N LYS A 38 18.14 -20.83 -0.15
CA LYS A 38 19.43 -20.40 -0.76
C LYS A 38 19.44 -19.23 -1.76
N GLU A 39 18.31 -18.58 -2.07
CA GLU A 39 18.31 -17.44 -3.02
C GLU A 39 18.12 -16.10 -2.30
N PHE A 40 18.81 -15.06 -2.77
CA PHE A 40 18.69 -13.70 -2.23
C PHE A 40 17.27 -13.17 -2.51
N TYR A 41 16.51 -12.94 -1.44
CA TYR A 41 15.19 -12.36 -1.52
C TYR A 41 15.28 -10.89 -1.95
N LYS A 42 14.82 -10.58 -3.18
CA LYS A 42 14.68 -9.20 -3.65
C LYS A 42 13.31 -8.66 -3.23
N PHE A 43 13.28 -7.85 -2.18
CA PHE A 43 12.07 -7.15 -1.76
C PHE A 43 11.63 -6.19 -2.86
N SER A 44 10.45 -6.43 -3.43
CA SER A 44 9.79 -5.50 -4.35
C SER A 44 8.54 -4.97 -3.67
N SER A 45 8.57 -3.75 -3.15
CA SER A 45 7.33 -3.05 -2.79
C SER A 45 6.60 -2.72 -4.10
N GLY A 46 5.45 -3.35 -4.35
CA GLY A 46 4.56 -2.95 -5.44
C GLY A 46 4.23 -1.46 -5.33
N ILE A 47 3.95 -0.79 -6.46
CA ILE A 47 3.68 0.66 -6.50
C ILE A 47 2.42 0.94 -5.65
N PRO A 48 2.57 1.40 -4.40
CA PRO A 48 1.50 1.30 -3.42
C PRO A 48 0.64 2.57 -3.35
N LEU A 49 1.00 3.57 -4.15
CA LEU A 49 0.31 4.85 -4.26
C LEU A 49 -1.05 4.73 -4.96
N PHE A 50 -1.16 3.90 -5.99
CA PHE A 50 -2.38 3.83 -6.80
C PHE A 50 -3.55 3.19 -6.05
N GLY A 51 -3.30 2.13 -5.26
CA GLY A 51 -4.33 1.47 -4.44
C GLY A 51 -4.95 2.43 -3.42
N ASN A 52 -4.12 3.20 -2.72
CA ASN A 52 -4.59 4.21 -1.77
C ASN A 52 -5.38 5.34 -2.44
N ILE A 53 -4.94 5.85 -3.59
CA ILE A 53 -5.68 6.90 -4.29
C ILE A 53 -7.07 6.40 -4.70
N PHE A 54 -7.16 5.17 -5.26
CA PHE A 54 -8.44 4.61 -5.66
C PHE A 54 -9.37 4.30 -4.48
N ASN A 55 -8.83 3.83 -3.35
CA ASN A 55 -9.63 3.62 -2.14
C ASN A 55 -10.10 4.95 -1.55
N LEU A 56 -9.28 6.00 -1.55
CA LEU A 56 -9.65 7.32 -1.04
C LEU A 56 -10.76 7.96 -1.89
N VAL A 57 -10.67 7.87 -3.22
CA VAL A 57 -11.75 8.26 -4.15
C VAL A 57 -13.02 7.44 -3.89
N SER A 58 -12.88 6.14 -3.59
CA SER A 58 -14.03 5.27 -3.30
C SER A 58 -14.71 5.61 -1.98
N ILE A 59 -13.97 5.99 -0.93
CA ILE A 59 -14.53 6.45 0.35
C ILE A 59 -15.40 7.69 0.14
N ILE A 60 -14.88 8.67 -0.62
CA ILE A 60 -15.60 9.91 -0.93
C ILE A 60 -16.85 9.60 -1.78
N ALA A 61 -16.70 8.75 -2.81
CA ALA A 61 -17.79 8.42 -3.72
C ALA A 61 -18.92 7.59 -3.08
N PHE A 62 -18.61 6.75 -2.08
CA PHE A 62 -19.58 5.87 -1.42
C PHE A 62 -19.86 6.27 0.04
N TRP A 63 -19.63 7.53 0.41
CA TRP A 63 -19.78 8.04 1.77
C TRP A 63 -21.14 7.68 2.39
N GLY A 64 -21.14 7.27 3.66
CA GLY A 64 -22.35 6.84 4.37
C GLY A 64 -22.82 5.43 4.06
N THR A 65 -22.11 4.66 3.22
CA THR A 65 -22.46 3.27 2.90
C THR A 65 -21.43 2.27 3.43
N LYS A 66 -21.81 0.99 3.51
CA LYS A 66 -20.90 -0.12 3.88
C LYS A 66 -19.67 -0.22 2.97
N ARG A 67 -19.76 0.25 1.73
CA ARG A 67 -18.64 0.24 0.77
C ARG A 67 -17.56 1.25 1.14
N ALA A 68 -17.92 2.41 1.71
CA ALA A 68 -16.94 3.37 2.21
C ALA A 68 -16.17 2.81 3.41
N ILE A 69 -16.85 2.10 4.32
CA ILE A 69 -16.19 1.41 5.44
C ILE A 69 -15.18 0.40 4.92
N LEU A 70 -15.59 -0.43 3.95
CA LEU A 70 -14.70 -1.44 3.36
C LEU A 70 -13.51 -0.81 2.61
N ALA A 71 -13.72 0.29 1.90
CA ALA A 71 -12.65 1.06 1.25
C ALA A 71 -11.66 1.64 2.28
N ALA A 72 -12.15 2.12 3.43
CA ALA A 72 -11.31 2.59 4.52
C ALA A 72 -10.49 1.45 5.14
N VAL A 73 -11.07 0.26 5.30
CA VAL A 73 -10.32 -0.93 5.75
C VAL A 73 -9.22 -1.28 4.76
N PHE A 74 -9.50 -1.29 3.45
CA PHE A 74 -8.45 -1.55 2.44
C PHE A 74 -7.36 -0.48 2.44
N LEU A 75 -7.72 0.79 2.65
CA LEU A 75 -6.75 1.88 2.78
C LEU A 75 -5.84 1.71 4.01
N LEU A 76 -6.36 1.17 5.12
CA LEU A 76 -5.58 0.88 6.33
C LEU A 76 -4.70 -0.37 6.19
N ILE A 77 -5.19 -1.39 5.48
CA ILE A 77 -4.45 -2.64 5.23
C ILE A 77 -3.35 -2.44 4.17
N ASP A 78 -3.45 -1.43 3.32
CA ASP A 78 -2.42 -1.06 2.35
C ASP A 78 -1.21 -0.40 3.05
N THR A 79 -0.49 -1.22 3.80
CA THR A 79 0.72 -0.91 4.56
C THR A 79 1.89 -0.42 3.71
N GLY A 80 1.80 -0.51 2.38
CA GLY A 80 2.79 0.08 1.48
C GLY A 80 2.48 1.53 1.10
N GLY A 81 1.26 2.00 1.35
CA GLY A 81 0.75 3.22 0.75
C GLY A 81 1.38 4.52 1.28
N LEU A 82 0.75 5.65 0.93
CA LEU A 82 1.21 7.03 1.25
C LEU A 82 1.80 7.22 2.66
N LEU A 83 1.20 6.62 3.70
CA LEU A 83 1.72 6.71 5.08
C LEU A 83 3.08 6.05 5.25
N TRP A 84 3.26 4.85 4.68
CA TRP A 84 4.53 4.14 4.74
C TRP A 84 5.59 4.77 3.84
N PHE A 85 5.17 5.32 2.69
CA PHE A 85 6.04 6.11 1.84
C PHE A 85 6.55 7.36 2.58
N ALA A 86 5.67 8.10 3.26
CA ALA A 86 6.05 9.26 4.06
C ALA A 86 7.00 8.86 5.21
N TYR A 87 6.70 7.76 5.91
CA TYR A 87 7.58 7.22 6.96
C TYR A 87 8.97 6.86 6.41
N SER A 88 9.04 6.17 5.27
CA SER A 88 10.30 5.76 4.65
C SER A 88 11.15 6.96 4.22
N MET A 89 10.51 8.02 3.70
CA MET A 89 11.18 9.28 3.35
C MET A 89 11.74 9.99 4.59
N LEU A 90 10.95 10.07 5.67
CA LEU A 90 11.39 10.66 6.93
C LEU A 90 12.56 9.88 7.54
N ASP A 91 12.49 8.55 7.57
CA ASP A 91 13.57 7.71 8.08
C ASP A 91 14.87 7.91 7.28
N GLN A 92 14.79 7.98 5.95
CA GLN A 92 15.95 8.29 5.11
C GLN A 92 16.51 9.70 5.37
N TYR A 93 15.64 10.70 5.55
CA TYR A 93 16.07 12.07 5.86
C TYR A 93 16.82 12.14 7.21
N PHE A 94 16.30 11.48 8.25
CA PHE A 94 16.94 11.45 9.56
C PHE A 94 18.25 10.66 9.56
N LYS A 95 18.34 9.56 8.81
CA LYS A 95 19.60 8.81 8.63
C LYS A 95 20.66 9.67 7.98
N LYS A 96 20.32 10.35 6.87
CA LYS A 96 21.25 11.24 6.17
C LYS A 96 21.82 12.34 7.07
N GLN A 97 20.97 12.97 7.89
CA GLN A 97 21.39 13.98 8.87
C GLN A 97 22.33 13.43 9.95
N LYS A 98 22.12 12.17 10.36
CA LYS A 98 22.97 11.51 11.36
C LYS A 98 24.35 11.19 10.80
N ASP A 99 24.41 10.74 9.54
CA ASP A 99 25.65 10.42 8.84
C ASP A 99 26.49 11.69 8.57
N GLU A 100 25.85 12.80 8.15
CA GLU A 100 26.51 14.11 7.99
C GLU A 100 27.06 14.68 9.31
N LYS A 101 26.43 14.37 10.46
CA LYS A 101 26.94 14.78 11.78
C LYS A 101 28.08 13.90 12.31
N GLN A 102 28.23 12.68 11.82
CA GLN A 102 29.28 11.74 12.25
C GLN A 102 30.55 11.79 11.37
N ASN A 103 30.47 12.39 10.18
CA ASN A 103 31.60 12.67 9.29
C ASN A 103 31.55 14.15 8.83
N PRO A 104 31.91 15.12 9.69
CA PRO A 104 31.98 16.53 9.32
C PRO A 104 33.10 16.83 8.31
#